data_AF-M6Y1Q4-F1
#
_entry.id   AF-M6Y1Q4-F1
#
_cell.length_a   1.000
_cell.length_b   1.000
_cell.length_c   1.000
_cell.angle_alpha   90.00
_cell.angle_beta   90.00
_cell.angle_gamma   90.00
#
_symmetry.space_group_name_H-M   'P 1'
#
loop_
_entity.id
_entity.type
_entity.pdbx_description
1 polymer ?
#
loop_
_entity_poly.entity_id
_entity_poly.type
_entity_poly.pdbx_seq_one_letter_code
_entity_poly.pdbx_strand_id
1 'polypeptide(L)' 'MKMNKKGKYSPEFKEQAVKRTLSGSFTIKEVAESLGISYFVLRQWRRENLKKSEQQSPPTDKQLKESE' A
#
# COMPACT_ATOMS: atom_id res chain seq x y z
N MET A 1 14.38 19.42 -13.43
CA MET A 1 14.26 18.00 -13.03
C MET A 1 13.57 17.91 -11.68
N LYS A 2 12.37 17.31 -11.60
CA LYS A 2 11.77 16.98 -10.30
C LYS A 2 12.63 15.89 -9.69
N MET A 3 13.47 16.27 -8.74
CA MET A 3 14.19 15.36 -7.87
C MET A 3 13.16 14.65 -7.01
N ASN A 4 12.60 13.56 -7.55
CA ASN A 4 11.79 12.62 -6.81
C ASN A 4 12.70 12.05 -5.73
N LYS A 5 12.73 12.73 -4.57
CA LYS A 5 13.26 12.23 -3.31
C LYS A 5 12.43 10.99 -3.01
N LYS A 6 12.77 9.86 -3.64
CA LYS A 6 12.31 8.54 -3.22
C LYS A 6 12.63 8.53 -1.75
N GLY A 7 11.59 8.64 -0.93
CA GLY A 7 11.73 8.84 0.50
C GLY A 7 12.62 7.75 1.08
N LYS A 8 12.99 7.91 2.35
CA LYS A 8 13.86 7.01 3.11
C LYS A 8 13.57 5.49 2.97
N TYR A 9 12.45 5.10 2.37
CA TYR A 9 11.99 3.74 2.12
C TYR A 9 11.53 3.53 0.68
N SER A 10 12.02 2.45 0.05
CA SER A 10 11.62 1.99 -1.29
C SER A 10 10.14 1.57 -1.35
N PRO A 11 9.47 1.70 -2.49
CA PRO A 11 8.05 1.32 -2.65
C PRO A 11 7.79 -0.15 -2.32
N GLU A 12 8.65 -1.08 -2.77
CA GLU A 12 8.55 -2.51 -2.44
C GLU A 12 8.61 -2.76 -0.92
N PHE A 13 9.48 -2.03 -0.22
CA PHE A 13 9.59 -2.14 1.23
C PHE A 13 8.29 -1.70 1.93
N LYS A 14 7.67 -0.61 1.45
CA LYS A 14 6.39 -0.14 1.97
C LYS A 14 5.29 -1.18 1.76
N GLU A 15 5.22 -1.76 0.58
CA GLU A 15 4.22 -2.77 0.24
C GLU A 15 4.39 -4.05 1.07
N GLN A 16 5.62 -4.54 1.24
CA GLN A 16 5.89 -5.68 2.11
C GLN A 16 5.48 -5.40 3.55
N ALA A 17 5.82 -4.22 4.09
CA ALA A 17 5.45 -3.84 5.45
C ALA A 17 3.93 -3.81 5.62
N VAL A 18 3.20 -3.21 4.66
CA VAL A 18 1.73 -3.15 4.69
C VAL A 18 1.11 -4.54 4.53
N LYS A 19 1.57 -5.35 3.57
CA LYS A 19 1.09 -6.74 3.37
C LYS A 19 1.23 -7.57 4.65
N ARG A 20 2.33 -7.41 5.38
CA ARG A 20 2.55 -8.10 6.66
C ARG A 20 1.52 -7.70 7.72
N THR A 21 1.13 -6.41 7.76
CA THR A 21 0.02 -5.96 8.63
C THR A 21 -1.35 -6.41 8.17
N LEU A 22 -1.56 -6.61 6.86
CA LEU A 22 -2.84 -7.09 6.30
C LEU A 22 -3.01 -8.61 6.47
N SER A 23 -1.91 -9.35 6.53
CA SER A 23 -1.92 -10.80 6.81
C SER A 23 -2.49 -11.14 8.19
N GLY A 24 -2.68 -10.15 9.08
CA GLY A 24 -3.32 -10.32 10.38
C GLY A 24 -2.45 -11.00 11.45
N SER A 25 -1.26 -11.50 11.09
CA SER A 25 -0.37 -12.22 12.02
C SER A 25 0.29 -11.30 13.05
N PHE A 26 0.44 -10.01 12.75
CA PHE A 26 1.09 -9.05 13.62
C PHE A 26 0.37 -7.70 13.54
N THR A 27 0.34 -6.97 14.65
CA THR A 27 -0.19 -5.61 14.67
C THR A 27 0.75 -4.64 13.96
N ILE A 28 0.23 -3.49 13.54
CA ILE A 28 1.03 -2.42 12.91
C ILE A 28 2.21 -2.03 13.81
N LYS A 29 2.05 -2.04 15.13
CA LYS A 29 3.10 -1.69 16.08
C LYS A 29 4.23 -2.72 16.07
N GLU A 30 3.90 -4.00 16.18
CA GLU A 30 4.88 -5.10 16.16
C GLU A 30 5.62 -5.18 14.82
N VAL A 31 4.91 -5.01 13.70
CA VAL A 31 5.56 -4.99 12.37
C VAL A 31 6.49 -3.78 12.25
N ALA A 32 6.08 -2.63 12.77
CA ALA A 32 6.91 -1.43 12.75
C ALA A 32 8.19 -1.60 13.58
N GLU A 33 8.06 -2.13 14.80
CA GLU A 33 9.20 -2.42 15.68
C GLU A 33 10.14 -3.47 15.06
N SER A 34 9.59 -4.56 14.51
CA SER A 34 10.37 -5.62 13.84
C SER A 34 11.13 -5.11 12.61
N LEU A 35 10.55 -4.17 11.86
CA LEU A 35 11.18 -3.57 10.68
C LEU A 35 12.04 -2.34 11.00
N GLY A 36 12.12 -1.92 12.27
CA GLY A 36 12.83 -0.71 12.68
C GLY A 36 12.26 0.58 12.09
N ILE A 37 10.97 0.61 11.79
CA ILE A 37 10.26 1.79 11.27
C ILE A 37 9.31 2.36 12.31
N SER A 38 8.97 3.64 12.17
CA SER A 38 7.99 4.26 13.05
C SER A 38 6.58 3.72 12.78
N TYR A 39 5.84 3.42 13.85
CA TYR A 39 4.43 3.05 13.81
C TYR A 39 3.60 4.03 12.96
N PHE A 40 3.82 5.34 13.11
CA PHE A 40 3.09 6.36 12.37
C PHE A 40 3.32 6.28 10.86
N VAL A 41 4.55 5.93 10.46
CA VAL A 41 4.93 5.76 9.05
C VAL A 41 4.22 4.55 8.45
N LEU A 42 4.22 3.40 9.15
CA LEU A 42 3.53 2.21 8.66
C LEU A 42 2.00 2.40 8.60
N ARG A 43 1.43 3.10 9.59
CA ARG A 43 0.01 3.47 9.59
C ARG A 43 -0.36 4.36 8.40
N GLN A 44 0.50 5.31 8.03
CA GLN A 44 0.30 6.13 6.83
C GLN A 44 0.35 5.28 5.57
N TRP A 45 1.35 4.39 5.43
CA TRP A 45 1.44 3.51 4.26
C TRP A 45 0.22 2.61 4.11
N ARG A 46 -0.33 2.08 5.20
CA ARG A 46 -1.58 1.30 5.14
C ARG A 46 -2.74 2.13 4.55
N ARG A 47 -2.87 3.40 4.97
CA ARG A 47 -3.89 4.32 4.43
C ARG A 47 -3.65 4.65 2.97
N GLU A 48 -2.39 4.91 2.58
CA GLU A 48 -2.02 5.16 1.18
C GLU A 48 -2.26 3.93 0.30
N ASN A 49 -1.99 2.74 0.83
CA ASN A 49 -2.18 1.48 0.09
C ASN A 49 -3.66 1.24 -0.19
N LEU A 50 -4.56 1.44 0.78
CA LEU A 50 -6.02 1.36 0.53
C LEU A 50 -6.48 2.35 -0.54
N LYS A 51 -6.02 3.61 -0.47
CA LYS A 51 -6.36 4.62 -1.48
C LYS A 51 -5.81 4.29 -2.87
N LYS A 52 -4.62 3.70 -2.94
CA LYS A 52 -4.02 3.23 -4.19
C LYS A 52 -4.74 2.02 -4.76
N SER A 53 -5.19 1.07 -3.94
CA SER A 53 -5.99 -0.07 -4.42
C SER A 53 -7.26 0.40 -5.14
N GLU A 54 -7.88 1.48 -4.65
CA GLU A 54 -9.07 2.08 -5.26
C GLU A 54 -8.75 2.88 -6.54
N GLN A 55 -7.53 3.41 -6.69
CA GLN A 55 -7.10 4.16 -7.89
C GLN A 55 -6.27 3.34 -8.91
N GLN A 56 -5.79 2.14 -8.53
CA GLN A 56 -5.06 1.22 -9.41
C GLN A 56 -5.94 0.07 -9.92
N SER A 57 -7.22 0.07 -9.57
CA SER A 57 -8.20 -0.63 -10.40
C SER A 57 -8.32 0.15 -11.70
N PRO A 58 -7.91 -0.38 -12.87
CA PRO A 58 -8.40 0.20 -14.12
C PRO A 58 -9.94 0.16 -14.08
N PRO A 59 -10.64 1.18 -14.60
CA PRO A 59 -12.06 1.05 -14.84
C PRO A 59 -12.25 0.06 -16.00
N THR A 60 -12.26 -1.23 -15.67
CA THR A 60 -12.77 -2.32 -16.51
C THR A 60 -13.69 -3.09 -15.57
N ASP A 61 -15.01 -2.98 -15.65
CA ASP A 61 -15.81 -3.37 -16.80
C ASP A 61 -17.23 -2.77 -16.66
N LYS A 62 -17.66 -1.99 -17.66
CA LYS A 62 -19.08 -1.79 -18.02
C LYS A 62 -19.17 -1.50 -19.52
N GLN A 63 -18.88 -2.52 -20.33
CA GLN A 63 -19.58 -2.69 -21.61
C GLN A 63 -19.96 -4.17 -21.75
N LEU A 64 -20.93 -4.59 -20.92
CA LEU A 64 -21.97 -5.46 -21.45
C LEU A 64 -22.72 -4.65 -22.51
N LYS A 65 -22.56 -5.01 -23.78
CA LYS A 65 -23.60 -4.75 -24.77
C LYS A 65 -23.76 -5.96 -25.69
N GLU A 66 -24.82 -6.70 -25.38
CA GLU A 66 -25.73 -7.37 -26.30
C GLU A 66 -25.10 -8.18 -27.43
N SER A 67 -25.03 -9.49 -27.22
CA SER A 67 -25.15 -10.45 -28.32
C SER A 67 -26.63 -10.54 -28.68
N GLU A 68 -26.99 -10.03 -29.86
CA GLU A 68 -28.20 -10.40 -30.60
C GLU A 68 -27.86 -11.58 -31.52
#